data_AF-A0A6C0HL46-F1
#
_entry.id   AF-A0A6C0HL46-F1
#
_cell.length_a   1.000
_cell.length_b   1.000
_cell.length_c   1.000
_cell.angle_alpha   90.00
_cell.angle_beta   90.00
_cell.angle_gamma   90.00
#
_symmetry.space_group_name_H-M   'P 1'
#
loop_
_entity.id
_entity.type
_entity.pdbx_description
1 polymer ?
#
loop_
_entity_poly.entity_id
_entity_poly.type
_entity_poly.pdbx_seq_one_letter_code
_entity_poly.pdbx_strand_id
1 'polypeptide(L)'
;MGFDMSISCNLSVCQATGRPYFIGKNGAKVFDLAQIAVVPEEFRRFLQLRGPVFYEYTRSFGEHETIVDAVMFLDGFPQWDEVEVEVELEEYADRKWDSTDHNKFYAAVQWFVNADVNYLVSWSY
;
A
#
# COMPACT_ATOMS: atom_id res chain seq x y z
N MET A 1 -9.77 -15.06 11.74
CA MET A 1 -9.76 -14.57 10.35
C MET A 1 -9.40 -13.11 10.45
N GLY A 2 -8.36 -12.67 9.75
CA GLY A 2 -7.70 -11.40 10.01
C GLY A 2 -7.55 -10.63 8.71
N PHE A 3 -7.75 -9.32 8.77
CA PHE A 3 -7.59 -8.45 7.62
C PHE A 3 -6.10 -8.29 7.30
N ASP A 4 -5.73 -8.57 6.05
CA ASP A 4 -4.37 -8.47 5.53
C ASP A 4 -4.34 -7.41 4.42
N MET A 5 -3.33 -6.55 4.45
CA MET A 5 -3.08 -5.51 3.45
C MET A 5 -1.62 -5.57 2.99
N SER A 6 -1.37 -5.37 1.70
CA SER A 6 -0.01 -5.38 1.16
C SER A 6 0.22 -4.31 0.10
N ILE A 7 1.46 -3.82 0.04
CA ILE A 7 1.93 -2.88 -0.99
C ILE A 7 2.92 -3.62 -1.87
N SER A 8 2.63 -3.68 -3.16
CA SER A 8 3.40 -4.47 -4.13
C SER A 8 3.55 -3.74 -5.46
N CYS A 9 4.37 -4.27 -6.36
CA CYS A 9 4.44 -3.83 -7.75
C CYS A 9 4.55 -5.05 -8.66
N ASN A 10 3.96 -4.98 -9.85
CA ASN A 10 3.87 -6.13 -10.74
C ASN A 10 5.02 -6.15 -11.74
N LEU A 11 5.84 -7.20 -11.69
CA LEU A 11 6.80 -7.50 -12.75
C LEU A 11 6.09 -8.19 -13.91
N SER A 12 6.10 -7.55 -15.07
CA SER A 12 5.48 -8.05 -16.31
C SER A 12 6.54 -8.51 -17.30
N VAL A 13 6.11 -9.25 -18.34
CA VAL A 13 7.00 -9.71 -19.42
C VAL A 13 6.55 -9.14 -20.76
N CYS A 14 7.47 -8.53 -21.51
CA CYS A 14 7.17 -7.94 -22.80
C CYS A 14 6.98 -9.05 -23.85
N GLN A 15 5.79 -9.19 -24.41
CA GLN A 15 5.48 -10.27 -25.36
C GLN A 15 6.39 -10.28 -26.60
N ALA A 16 6.82 -9.11 -27.09
CA ALA A 16 7.66 -9.01 -28.29
C ALA A 16 9.13 -9.37 -28.04
N THR A 17 9.65 -9.15 -26.83
CA THR A 17 11.08 -9.27 -26.54
C THR A 17 11.41 -10.28 -25.43
N GLY A 18 10.40 -10.81 -24.74
CA GLY A 18 10.56 -11.65 -23.56
C GLY A 18 11.17 -10.95 -22.34
N ARG A 19 11.45 -9.64 -22.43
CA ARG A 19 12.16 -8.92 -21.35
C ARG A 19 11.21 -8.59 -20.19
N PRO A 20 11.64 -8.79 -18.93
CA PRO A 20 10.87 -8.35 -17.78
C PRO A 20 10.85 -6.82 -17.69
N TYR A 21 9.76 -6.24 -17.20
CA TYR A 21 9.61 -4.81 -16.99
C TYR A 21 8.58 -4.51 -15.90
N PHE A 22 8.71 -3.35 -15.26
CA PHE A 22 7.66 -2.77 -14.43
C PHE A 22 6.88 -1.70 -15.20
N ILE A 23 5.65 -1.45 -14.77
CA ILE A 23 4.90 -0.30 -15.23
C ILE A 23 5.36 0.92 -14.43
N GLY A 24 5.87 1.93 -15.11
CA GLY A 24 6.19 3.24 -14.54
C GLY A 24 4.93 4.07 -14.35
N LYS A 25 5.05 5.18 -13.62
CA LYS A 25 3.94 6.08 -13.26
C LYS A 25 3.09 6.59 -14.42
N ASN A 26 3.69 6.74 -15.60
CA ASN A 26 3.03 7.22 -16.81
C ASN A 26 2.57 6.09 -17.75
N GLY A 27 2.52 4.85 -17.24
CA GLY A 27 2.24 3.67 -18.06
C GLY A 27 3.42 3.20 -18.92
N ALA A 28 4.58 3.88 -18.87
CA ALA A 28 5.76 3.47 -19.61
C ALA A 28 6.35 2.18 -19.04
N LYS A 29 7.03 1.41 -19.89
CA LYS A 29 7.72 0.18 -19.47
C LYS A 29 9.11 0.52 -18.95
N VAL A 30 9.38 0.20 -17.69
CA VAL A 30 10.70 0.33 -17.05
C VAL A 30 11.41 -1.01 -17.10
N PHE A 31 12.40 -1.12 -18.00
CA PHE A 31 13.18 -2.35 -18.21
C PHE A 31 14.45 -2.44 -17.37
N ASP A 32 14.95 -1.30 -16.87
CA ASP A 32 16.15 -1.25 -16.05
C ASP A 32 15.78 -1.38 -14.57
N LEU A 33 15.91 -2.60 -14.04
CA LEU A 33 15.52 -2.91 -12.66
C LEU A 33 16.44 -2.23 -11.63
N ALA A 34 17.66 -1.84 -12.02
CA ALA A 34 18.57 -1.14 -11.13
C ALA A 34 18.16 0.31 -10.87
N GLN A 35 17.25 0.87 -11.69
CA GLN A 35 16.70 2.21 -11.50
C GLN A 35 15.54 2.24 -10.50
N ILE A 36 15.06 1.08 -10.03
CA ILE A 36 13.94 1.03 -9.10
C ILE A 36 14.45 1.39 -7.71
N ALA A 37 13.89 2.46 -7.15
CA ALA A 37 14.25 2.92 -5.82
C ALA A 37 14.04 1.81 -4.78
N VAL A 38 15.06 1.61 -3.93
CA VAL A 38 14.97 0.69 -2.80
C VAL A 38 14.05 1.31 -1.75
N VAL A 39 13.07 0.54 -1.28
CA VAL A 39 12.16 0.98 -0.21
C VAL A 39 12.97 1.34 1.05
N PRO A 40 12.87 2.59 1.55
CA PRO A 40 13.53 3.04 2.77
C PRO A 40 13.23 2.13 3.95
N GLU A 41 14.20 1.96 4.85
CA GLU A 41 14.08 1.03 5.98
C GLU A 41 12.86 1.34 6.85
N GLU A 42 12.58 2.61 7.14
CA GLU A 42 11.40 3.00 7.93
C GLU A 42 10.06 2.64 7.29
N PHE A 43 10.02 2.41 5.97
CA PHE A 43 8.78 2.12 5.23
C PHE A 43 8.56 0.63 4.98
N ARG A 44 9.59 -0.21 5.13
CA ARG A 44 9.49 -1.66 4.83
C ARG A 44 8.44 -2.37 5.67
N ARG A 45 8.21 -1.90 6.91
CA ARG A 45 7.18 -2.45 7.80
C ARG A 45 5.75 -2.31 7.26
N PHE A 46 5.53 -1.44 6.27
CA PHE A 46 4.21 -1.21 5.66
C PHE A 46 4.00 -2.00 4.37
N LEU A 47 4.99 -2.79 3.93
CA LEU A 47 4.83 -3.66 2.74
C LEU A 47 3.82 -4.78 2.99
N GLN A 48 3.71 -5.24 4.23
CA GLN A 48 2.76 -6.23 4.69
C GLN A 48 2.21 -5.81 6.04
N LEU A 49 0.88 -5.66 6.09
CA LEU A 49 0.16 -5.15 7.23
C LEU A 49 -0.96 -6.13 7.56
N ARG A 50 -1.17 -6.37 8.85
CA ARG A 50 -2.17 -7.30 9.35
C ARG A 50 -2.86 -6.73 10.57
N GLY A 51 -4.18 -6.77 10.57
CA GLY A 51 -4.98 -6.35 11.70
C GLY A 51 -6.26 -5.62 11.26
N PRO A 52 -7.30 -5.67 12.10
CA PRO A 52 -8.60 -5.08 11.79
C PRO A 52 -8.55 -3.56 11.56
N VAL A 53 -7.58 -2.85 12.16
CA VAL A 53 -7.40 -1.40 11.94
C VAL A 53 -7.19 -1.05 10.47
N PHE A 54 -6.61 -1.95 9.67
CA PHE A 54 -6.35 -1.70 8.25
C PHE A 54 -7.60 -1.72 7.38
N TYR A 55 -8.70 -2.29 7.88
CA TYR A 55 -10.00 -2.19 7.21
C TYR A 55 -10.49 -0.74 7.14
N GLU A 56 -10.25 0.06 8.17
CA GLU A 56 -10.65 1.48 8.19
C GLU A 56 -9.97 2.27 7.06
N TYR A 57 -8.75 1.88 6.67
CA TYR A 57 -8.03 2.49 5.55
C TYR A 57 -8.58 2.10 4.17
N THR A 58 -9.50 1.14 4.09
CA THR A 58 -10.09 0.71 2.81
C THR A 58 -11.56 1.06 2.66
N ARG A 59 -12.17 1.72 3.65
CA ARG A 59 -13.61 2.04 3.66
C ARG A 59 -14.05 3.04 2.59
N SER A 60 -13.12 3.83 2.07
CA SER A 60 -13.38 4.77 0.98
C SER A 60 -13.49 4.08 -0.39
N PHE A 61 -13.08 2.81 -0.52
CA PHE A 61 -13.13 2.03 -1.75
C PHE A 61 -14.39 1.17 -1.82
N GLY A 62 -14.79 0.76 -3.02
CA GLY A 62 -15.99 -0.06 -3.22
C GLY A 62 -15.84 -1.46 -2.60
N GLU A 63 -16.93 -2.07 -2.15
CA GLU A 63 -16.94 -3.42 -1.52
C GLU A 63 -16.37 -4.55 -2.41
N HIS A 64 -16.29 -4.32 -3.72
CA HIS A 64 -15.74 -5.26 -4.70
C HIS A 64 -14.30 -4.94 -5.13
N GLU A 65 -13.76 -3.82 -4.69
CA GLU A 65 -12.38 -3.44 -4.93
C GLU A 65 -11.51 -4.07 -3.83
N THR A 66 -10.51 -4.84 -4.23
CA THR A 66 -9.52 -5.46 -3.32
C THR A 66 -8.10 -5.10 -3.69
N ILE A 67 -7.94 -4.26 -4.71
CA ILE A 67 -6.67 -3.76 -5.22
C ILE A 67 -6.86 -2.42 -5.91
N VAL A 68 -6.03 -1.44 -5.56
CA VAL A 68 -6.01 -0.11 -6.17
C VAL A 68 -4.57 0.36 -6.34
N ASP A 69 -4.34 1.32 -7.24
CA ASP A 69 -3.05 1.98 -7.36
C ASP A 69 -2.75 2.81 -6.10
N ALA A 70 -1.47 2.94 -5.71
CA ALA A 70 -1.06 3.70 -4.54
C ALA A 70 -1.51 5.17 -4.59
N VAL A 71 -1.67 5.74 -5.79
CA VAL A 71 -2.22 7.09 -6.00
C VAL A 71 -3.67 7.16 -5.53
N MET A 72 -4.51 6.23 -6.00
CA MET A 72 -5.92 6.16 -5.58
C MET A 72 -6.03 5.84 -4.09
N PHE A 73 -5.13 5.00 -3.57
CA PHE A 73 -5.07 4.72 -2.14
C PHE A 73 -4.79 5.97 -1.31
N LEU A 74 -3.84 6.81 -1.76
CA LEU A 74 -3.49 8.07 -1.10
C LEU A 74 -4.64 9.07 -1.13
N ASP A 75 -5.37 9.16 -2.25
CA ASP A 75 -6.53 10.06 -2.40
C ASP A 75 -7.67 9.67 -1.45
N GLY A 76 -7.83 8.36 -1.19
CA GLY A 76 -8.80 7.81 -0.25
C GLY A 76 -8.28 7.63 1.19
N PHE A 77 -7.08 8.10 1.50
CA PHE A 77 -6.44 7.86 2.79
C PHE A 77 -7.16 8.65 3.90
N PRO A 78 -7.69 7.98 4.93
CA PRO A 78 -8.52 8.62 5.95
C PRO A 78 -7.71 9.56 6.85
N GLN A 79 -8.38 10.49 7.53
CA GLN A 79 -7.77 11.24 8.62
C GLN A 79 -7.66 10.37 9.89
N TRP A 80 -6.74 10.71 10.81
CA TRP A 80 -6.55 9.90 12.02
C TRP A 80 -7.81 9.79 12.88
N ASP A 81 -8.57 10.87 13.02
CA ASP A 81 -9.83 10.92 13.76
C ASP A 81 -10.92 10.02 13.17
N GLU A 82 -10.85 9.72 11.87
CA GLU A 82 -11.75 8.76 11.19
C GLU A 82 -11.33 7.31 11.49
N VAL A 83 -10.02 7.05 11.65
CA VAL A 83 -9.46 5.73 11.97
C VAL A 83 -9.56 5.40 13.46
N GLU A 84 -9.52 6.42 14.32
CA GLU A 84 -9.59 6.29 15.79
C GLU A 84 -10.99 5.91 16.28
N VAL A 85 -12.02 5.96 15.42
CA VAL A 85 -13.41 5.67 15.79
C VAL A 85 -13.65 4.16 15.94
N GLU A 86 -13.91 3.77 17.18
CA GLU A 86 -14.49 2.48 17.60
C GLU A 86 -13.90 1.24 16.96
N VAL A 87 -12.77 0.78 17.47
CA VAL A 87 -12.58 -0.66 17.51
C VAL A 87 -11.95 -1.02 18.86
N GLU A 88 -12.52 -2.04 19.49
CA GLU A 88 -11.93 -2.89 20.54
C GLU A 88 -10.63 -3.56 20.02
N LEU A 89 -9.69 -2.76 19.48
CA LEU A 89 -8.45 -3.19 18.81
C LEU A 89 -7.47 -3.83 19.78
N GLU A 90 -7.70 -3.65 21.07
CA GLU A 90 -6.89 -4.21 22.14
C GLU A 90 -6.86 -5.74 22.10
N GLU A 91 -7.87 -6.41 21.52
CA GLU A 91 -7.90 -7.88 21.44
C GLU A 91 -7.13 -8.47 20.23
N TYR A 92 -6.78 -7.68 19.21
CA TYR A 92 -6.31 -8.21 17.93
C TYR A 92 -4.96 -7.68 17.44
N ALA A 93 -4.36 -6.71 18.13
CA ALA A 93 -3.09 -6.13 17.74
C ALA A 93 -1.98 -6.42 18.76
N ASP A 94 -0.86 -6.99 18.30
CA ASP A 94 0.35 -7.21 19.13
C ASP A 94 0.89 -5.91 19.76
N ARG A 95 0.49 -4.75 19.22
CA ARG A 95 0.66 -3.42 19.82
C ARG A 95 -0.42 -2.45 19.32
N LYS A 96 -0.75 -1.45 20.13
CA LYS A 96 -1.67 -0.36 19.77
C LYS A 96 -1.16 0.42 18.54
N TRP A 97 -1.97 0.51 17.49
CA TRP A 97 -1.77 1.41 16.37
C TRP A 97 -2.19 2.83 16.80
N ASP A 98 -1.34 3.82 16.58
CA ASP A 98 -1.54 5.19 17.05
C ASP A 98 -1.38 6.24 15.93
N SER A 99 -1.59 7.51 16.28
CA SER A 99 -1.43 8.63 15.34
C SER A 99 -0.01 8.75 14.78
N THR A 100 1.02 8.29 15.51
CA THR A 100 2.39 8.26 15.00
C THR A 100 2.56 7.19 13.94
N ASP A 101 1.98 6.00 14.15
CA ASP A 101 1.96 4.93 13.15
C ASP A 101 1.16 5.33 11.91
N HIS A 102 0.00 5.98 12.09
CA HIS A 102 -0.80 6.55 10.99
C HIS A 102 0.00 7.54 10.14
N ASN A 103 0.65 8.52 10.77
CA ASN A 103 1.46 9.52 10.04
C ASN A 103 2.64 8.90 9.30
N LYS A 104 3.29 7.90 9.91
CA LYS A 104 4.37 7.16 9.25
C LYS A 104 3.85 6.33 8.07
N PHE A 105 2.65 5.76 8.19
CA PHE A 105 2.03 5.01 7.11
C PHE A 105 1.67 5.94 5.94
N TYR A 106 1.08 7.10 6.24
CA TYR A 106 0.83 8.14 5.24
C TYR A 106 2.11 8.54 4.49
N ALA A 107 3.19 8.82 5.22
CA ALA A 107 4.49 9.14 4.63
C ALA A 107 5.03 8.00 3.73
N ALA A 108 4.82 6.75 4.11
CA ALA A 108 5.19 5.61 3.29
C ALA A 108 4.37 5.54 2.00
N VAL A 109 3.05 5.72 2.06
CA VAL A 109 2.17 5.78 0.87
C VAL A 109 2.60 6.92 -0.05
N GLN A 110 2.90 8.10 0.50
CA GLN A 110 3.44 9.22 -0.29
C GLN A 110 4.76 8.85 -0.98
N TRP A 111 5.64 8.10 -0.32
CA TRP A 111 6.87 7.62 -0.96
C TRP A 111 6.56 6.66 -2.12
N PHE A 112 5.65 5.70 -1.94
CA PHE A 112 5.25 4.77 -3.00
C PHE A 112 4.60 5.47 -4.19
N VAL A 113 3.76 6.49 -3.94
CA VAL A 113 3.21 7.38 -4.97
C VAL A 113 4.31 8.15 -5.69
N ASN A 114 5.43 8.44 -5.02
CA ASN A 114 6.53 9.20 -5.58
C ASN A 114 7.64 8.36 -6.25
N ALA A 115 7.65 7.05 -6.06
CA ALA A 115 8.61 6.14 -6.68
C ALA A 115 8.43 6.03 -8.21
N ASP A 116 9.46 5.59 -8.94
CA ASP A 116 9.44 5.55 -10.42
C ASP A 116 8.52 4.46 -10.99
N VAL A 117 8.15 3.47 -10.18
CA VAL A 117 7.27 2.35 -10.54
C VAL A 117 5.88 2.52 -9.93
N ASN A 118 4.87 1.98 -10.61
CA ASN A 118 3.52 1.95 -10.09
C ASN A 118 3.40 0.89 -9.00
N TYR A 119 3.02 1.33 -7.79
CA TYR A 119 2.72 0.46 -6.66
C TYR A 119 1.21 0.25 -6.54
N LEU A 120 0.84 -0.95 -6.12
CA LEU A 120 -0.52 -1.39 -5.87
C LEU A 120 -0.68 -1.64 -4.39
N VAL A 121 -1.80 -1.19 -3.83
CA VAL A 121 -2.26 -1.56 -2.49
C VAL A 121 -3.38 -2.58 -2.67
N SER A 122 -3.26 -3.72 -2.01
CA SER A 122 -4.25 -4.80 -2.06
C SER A 122 -4.61 -5.30 -0.68
N TRP A 123 -5.83 -5.81 -0.51
CA TRP A 123 -6.32 -6.29 0.78
C TRP A 123 -7.22 -7.52 0.66
N SER A 124 -7.34 -8.26 1.75
CA SER A 124 -8.18 -9.45 1.88
C SER A 124 -8.62 -9.68 3.33
N TYR A 125 -9.74 -10.40 3.48
CA TYR A 125 -10.28 -10.89 4.76
C TYR A 125 -9.90 -12.34 5.08
#